data_AF-A0A7J7PPP5-F1
#
_entry.id   AF-A0A7J7PPP5-F1
#
_cell.length_a   1.000
_cell.length_b   1.000
_cell.length_c   1.000
_cell.angle_alpha   90.00
_cell.angle_beta   90.00
_cell.angle_gamma   90.00
#
_symmetry.space_group_name_H-M   'P 1'
#
loop_
_entity.id
_entity.type
_entity.pdbx_description
1 polymer ?
#
loop_
_entity_poly.entity_id
_entity_poly.type
_entity_poly.pdbx_seq_one_letter_code
_entity_poly.pdbx_strand_id
1 'polypeptide(L)'
;MEQDSDCCWICLCGEDAGELASVCSCPRRVHEKCLARWQLHSAGRSEEKTCRFCGSVLQDWKPHMSSGAKVAPYMRVSFNGKTHKVQVQPGEEGAKEFEQQIRHMLALPEDQEFDVIFHCRAPGTGDKLQLQGLCAFDAAVHCASMTTWPTSANGTHSSKHTASKPHWMRSLLHRLLSRVDLVGASALQSA
;
A
#
# COMPACT_ATOMS: atom_id res chain seq x y z
N MET A 1 25.17 -23.33 22.99
CA MET A 1 24.14 -22.29 22.79
C MET A 1 24.04 -22.13 21.29
N GLU A 2 23.12 -22.88 20.68
CA GLU A 2 23.10 -23.12 19.23
C GLU A 2 22.30 -22.04 18.50
N GLN A 3 23.03 -21.29 17.65
CA GLN A 3 22.65 -20.72 16.36
C GLN A 3 21.14 -20.54 16.09
N ASP A 4 20.54 -19.50 16.65
CA ASP A 4 19.24 -18.97 16.18
C ASP A 4 19.44 -17.88 15.11
N SER A 5 20.58 -17.91 14.41
CA SER A 5 21.03 -16.90 13.44
C SER A 5 20.62 -17.18 11.99
N ASP A 6 20.00 -18.33 11.71
CA ASP A 6 19.72 -18.83 10.36
C ASP A 6 18.24 -18.76 9.96
N CYS A 7 17.44 -17.99 10.69
CA CYS A 7 16.06 -17.72 10.30
C CYS A 7 15.82 -16.22 10.06
N CYS A 8 14.89 -15.93 9.15
CA CYS A 8 14.39 -14.59 8.92
C CYS A 8 13.61 -14.11 10.14
N TRP A 9 13.99 -12.98 10.73
CA TRP A 9 13.32 -12.48 11.93
C TRP A 9 11.85 -12.02 11.72
N ILE A 10 11.39 -11.93 10.46
CA ILE A 10 10.01 -11.53 10.13
C ILE A 10 9.10 -12.76 9.97
N CYS A 11 9.49 -13.74 9.15
CA CYS A 11 8.64 -14.91 8.86
C CYS A 11 9.04 -16.18 9.63
N LEU A 12 10.20 -16.14 10.31
CA LEU A 12 10.79 -17.27 11.05
C LEU A 12 11.19 -18.47 10.16
N CYS A 13 11.18 -18.30 8.84
CA CYS A 13 11.68 -19.31 7.90
C CYS A 13 13.18 -19.15 7.66
N GLY A 14 13.87 -20.26 7.37
CA GLY A 14 15.27 -20.28 6.96
C GLY A 14 15.46 -19.97 5.47
N GLU A 15 16.57 -20.44 4.91
CA GLU A 15 16.98 -20.19 3.51
C GLU A 15 16.05 -20.84 2.47
N ASP A 16 15.23 -21.82 2.86
CA ASP A 16 14.22 -22.46 2.00
C ASP A 16 13.19 -21.47 1.42
N ALA A 17 12.94 -20.36 2.13
CA ALA A 17 12.02 -19.31 1.70
C ALA A 17 12.70 -18.19 0.90
N GLY A 18 14.03 -18.26 0.71
CA GLY A 18 14.85 -17.29 0.00
C GLY A 18 16.16 -16.97 0.73
N GLU A 19 17.04 -16.23 0.06
CA GLU A 19 18.32 -15.83 0.61
C GLU A 19 18.15 -14.85 1.80
N LEU A 20 18.90 -15.12 2.86
CA LEU A 20 18.93 -14.30 4.07
C LEU A 20 20.02 -13.24 3.97
N ALA A 21 19.64 -11.97 4.10
CA ALA A 21 20.55 -10.84 4.06
C ALA A 21 20.75 -10.20 5.45
N SER A 22 21.95 -9.65 5.66
CA SER A 22 22.27 -8.78 6.79
C SER A 22 22.20 -7.32 6.33
N VAL A 23 21.07 -6.66 6.59
CA VAL A 23 20.76 -5.31 6.07
C VAL A 23 21.24 -4.16 6.97
N CYS A 24 21.76 -4.47 8.15
CA CYS A 24 22.35 -3.53 9.09
C CYS A 24 23.26 -4.28 10.08
N SER A 25 23.86 -3.56 11.04
CA SER A 25 24.75 -4.16 12.06
C SER A 25 24.03 -4.97 13.14
N CYS A 26 22.70 -5.11 13.08
CA CYS A 26 21.97 -5.95 14.01
C CYS A 26 22.27 -7.43 13.74
N PRO A 27 22.26 -8.29 14.77
CA PRO A 27 22.62 -9.71 14.62
C PRO A 27 21.58 -10.56 13.88
N ARG A 28 20.44 -9.97 13.48
CA ARG A 28 19.30 -10.69 12.89
C ARG A 28 19.33 -10.61 11.37
N ARG A 29 19.17 -11.75 10.69
CA ARG A 29 19.06 -11.85 9.23
C ARG A 29 17.61 -11.79 8.76
N VAL A 30 17.39 -11.36 7.52
CA VAL A 30 16.05 -11.17 6.95
C VAL A 30 16.03 -11.49 5.46
N HIS A 31 14.91 -12.02 4.96
CA HIS A 31 14.68 -12.07 3.52
C HIS A 31 14.39 -10.66 3.00
N GLU A 32 14.99 -10.27 1.89
CA GLU A 32 14.77 -8.93 1.30
C GLU A 32 13.28 -8.64 1.03
N LYS A 33 12.54 -9.65 0.53
CA LYS A 33 11.10 -9.54 0.29
C LYS A 33 10.30 -9.36 1.59
N CYS A 34 10.68 -10.04 2.66
CA CYS A 34 10.03 -9.87 3.96
C CYS A 34 10.28 -8.47 4.52
N LEU A 35 11.52 -7.98 4.40
CA LEU A 35 11.87 -6.63 4.79
C LEU A 35 11.08 -5.60 3.98
N ALA A 36 11.02 -5.76 2.65
CA ALA A 36 10.31 -4.85 1.78
C ALA A 36 8.79 -4.78 2.09
N ARG A 37 8.16 -5.94 2.39
CA ARG A 37 6.78 -5.98 2.87
C ARG A 37 6.62 -5.26 4.21
N TRP A 38 7.53 -5.48 5.15
CA TRP A 38 7.49 -4.82 6.45
C TRP A 38 7.70 -3.30 6.35
N GLN A 39 8.61 -2.84 5.49
CA GLN A 39 8.81 -1.42 5.19
C GLN A 39 7.55 -0.80 4.58
N LEU A 40 6.91 -1.48 3.62
CA LEU A 40 5.63 -1.03 3.04
C LEU A 40 4.50 -0.96 4.08
N HIS A 41 4.37 -1.96 4.95
CA HIS A 41 3.41 -1.93 6.09
C HIS A 41 3.73 -0.82 7.10
N SER A 42 4.96 -0.31 7.08
CA SER A 42 5.42 0.76 7.94
C SER A 42 5.53 2.11 7.25
N ALA A 43 4.99 2.23 6.03
CA ALA A 43 5.06 3.45 5.24
C ALA A 43 4.57 4.67 6.02
N GLY A 44 5.32 5.76 5.92
CA GLY A 44 5.06 6.99 6.67
C GLY A 44 5.59 7.00 8.11
N ARG A 45 6.20 5.90 8.58
CA ARG A 45 6.89 5.82 9.88
C ARG A 45 8.40 5.70 9.70
N SER A 46 9.16 5.93 10.77
CA SER A 46 10.63 5.75 10.78
C SER A 46 11.07 4.36 10.30
N GLU A 47 10.30 3.34 10.67
CA GLU A 47 10.50 1.94 10.33
C GLU A 47 10.47 1.66 8.83
N GLU A 48 9.82 2.50 8.02
CA GLU A 48 9.90 2.37 6.56
C GLU A 48 11.35 2.48 6.06
N LYS A 49 12.15 3.35 6.69
CA LYS A 49 13.47 3.77 6.16
C LYS A 49 14.63 3.45 7.09
N THR A 50 14.36 3.13 8.35
CA THR A 50 15.40 2.94 9.38
C THR A 50 15.13 1.71 10.21
N CYS A 51 16.21 1.04 10.63
CA CYS A 51 16.14 -0.08 11.55
C CYS A 51 15.63 0.38 12.92
N ARG A 52 14.57 -0.24 13.43
CA ARG A 52 14.01 0.09 14.76
C ARG A 52 14.97 -0.17 15.92
N PHE A 53 16.00 -1.00 15.74
CA PHE A 53 16.94 -1.37 16.79
C PHE A 53 18.20 -0.51 16.79
N CYS A 54 18.89 -0.42 15.65
CA CYS A 54 20.16 0.31 15.55
C CYS A 54 20.05 1.69 14.87
N GLY A 55 18.89 2.05 14.32
CA GLY A 55 18.67 3.33 13.63
C GLY A 55 19.32 3.46 12.25
N SER A 56 20.07 2.45 11.78
CA SER A 56 20.69 2.48 10.46
C SER A 56 19.65 2.62 9.35
N VAL A 57 20.00 3.39 8.30
CA VAL A 57 19.16 3.51 7.10
C VAL A 57 19.09 2.17 6.40
N LEU A 58 17.87 1.73 6.11
CA LEU A 58 17.57 0.50 5.38
C LEU A 58 17.59 0.78 3.87
N GLN A 59 17.83 -0.26 3.08
CA GLN A 59 17.73 -0.19 1.62
C GLN A 59 16.31 0.17 1.16
N ASP A 60 16.21 0.78 -0.02
CA ASP A 60 14.91 1.09 -0.63
C ASP A 60 14.16 -0.21 -0.93
N TRP A 61 12.91 -0.29 -0.47
CA TRP A 61 12.08 -1.49 -0.61
C TRP A 61 11.42 -1.61 -1.97
N LYS A 62 11.23 -0.48 -2.67
CA LYS A 62 10.47 -0.41 -3.93
C LYS A 62 11.00 -1.38 -5.00
N PRO A 63 12.31 -1.55 -5.24
CA PRO A 63 12.82 -2.51 -6.23
C PRO A 63 12.43 -3.96 -5.93
N HIS A 64 12.41 -4.37 -4.65
CA HIS A 64 12.08 -5.74 -4.25
C HIS A 64 10.57 -6.05 -4.32
N MET A 65 9.73 -5.03 -4.46
CA MET A 65 8.28 -5.12 -4.65
C MET A 65 7.83 -4.82 -6.09
N SER A 66 8.75 -4.35 -6.95
CA SER A 66 8.47 -3.96 -8.33
C SER A 66 8.45 -5.16 -9.27
N SER A 67 7.39 -5.96 -9.22
CA SER A 67 7.14 -6.97 -10.27
C SER A 67 6.17 -6.41 -11.32
N GLY A 68 6.61 -6.29 -12.57
CA GLY A 68 5.78 -5.98 -13.74
C GLY A 68 5.90 -4.54 -14.28
N ALA A 69 5.04 -4.21 -15.25
CA ALA A 69 5.05 -2.90 -15.89
C ALA A 69 4.53 -1.80 -14.94
N LYS A 70 5.22 -0.66 -14.91
CA LYS A 70 4.74 0.55 -14.24
C LYS A 70 3.73 1.26 -15.13
N VAL A 71 2.62 1.69 -14.55
CA VAL A 71 1.63 2.54 -15.21
C VAL A 71 1.51 3.89 -14.52
N ALA A 72 1.01 4.89 -15.26
CA ALA A 72 0.66 6.18 -14.69
C ALA A 72 -0.38 5.98 -13.54
N PRO A 73 -0.03 6.32 -12.29
CA PRO A 73 -0.87 6.03 -11.15
C PRO A 73 -2.01 7.05 -11.03
N TYR A 74 -3.14 6.58 -10.54
CA TYR A 74 -4.29 7.42 -10.21
C TYR A 74 -4.97 6.89 -8.93
N MET A 75 -5.49 7.82 -8.13
CA MET A 75 -6.20 7.52 -6.89
C MET A 75 -7.68 7.84 -7.04
N ARG A 76 -8.49 7.08 -6.31
CA ARG A 76 -9.93 7.30 -6.18
C ARG A 76 -10.18 7.96 -4.83
N VAL A 77 -10.67 9.19 -4.83
CA VAL A 77 -11.03 9.92 -3.63
C VAL A 77 -12.55 9.92 -3.50
N SER A 78 -13.08 9.42 -2.38
CA SER A 78 -14.53 9.39 -2.13
C SER A 78 -14.89 10.35 -1.00
N PHE A 79 -15.74 11.33 -1.27
CA PHE A 79 -16.21 12.31 -0.29
C PHE A 79 -17.61 12.84 -0.66
N ASN A 80 -18.46 13.07 0.34
CA ASN A 80 -19.85 13.53 0.16
C ASN A 80 -20.64 12.71 -0.88
N GLY A 81 -20.43 11.39 -0.90
CA GLY A 81 -21.06 10.47 -1.87
C GLY A 81 -20.55 10.62 -3.31
N LYS A 82 -19.63 11.55 -3.59
CA LYS A 82 -18.97 11.72 -4.89
C LYS A 82 -17.64 11.00 -4.90
N THR A 83 -17.24 10.57 -6.09
CA THR A 83 -15.97 9.87 -6.32
C THR A 83 -15.18 10.59 -7.39
N HIS A 84 -14.00 11.07 -7.02
CA HIS A 84 -13.08 11.81 -7.87
C HIS A 84 -11.89 10.92 -8.24
N LYS A 85 -11.45 11.01 -9.50
CA LYS A 85 -10.23 10.35 -9.98
C LYS A 85 -9.13 11.38 -10.07
N VAL A 86 -8.08 11.18 -9.29
CA VAL A 86 -6.94 12.08 -9.19
C VAL A 86 -5.72 11.40 -9.79
N GLN A 87 -5.09 11.99 -10.80
CA GLN A 87 -3.78 11.54 -11.26
C GLN A 87 -2.74 12.01 -10.24
N VAL A 88 -1.81 11.13 -9.89
CA VAL A 88 -0.80 11.40 -8.86
C VAL A 88 0.59 11.18 -9.43
N GLN A 89 1.57 11.89 -8.88
CA GLN A 89 2.99 11.69 -9.17
C GLN A 89 3.72 11.38 -7.87
N PRO A 90 4.77 10.55 -7.88
CA PRO A 90 5.61 10.34 -6.71
C PRO A 90 6.43 11.59 -6.37
N GLY A 91 6.90 11.67 -5.13
CA GLY A 91 7.77 12.73 -4.64
C GLY A 91 7.03 13.86 -3.92
N GLU A 92 7.80 14.78 -3.35
CA GLU A 92 7.30 15.88 -2.51
C GLU A 92 6.36 16.82 -3.27
N GLU A 93 6.69 17.16 -4.51
CA GLU A 93 5.82 18.01 -5.35
C GLU A 93 4.48 17.33 -5.63
N GLY A 94 4.50 16.04 -6.00
CA GLY A 94 3.28 15.26 -6.22
C GLY A 94 2.41 15.12 -4.96
N ALA A 95 3.04 15.03 -3.78
CA ALA A 95 2.33 15.01 -2.51
C ALA A 95 1.65 16.36 -2.21
N LYS A 96 2.35 17.48 -2.45
CA LYS A 96 1.80 18.85 -2.30
C LYS A 96 0.64 19.10 -3.26
N GLU A 97 0.79 18.72 -4.53
CA GLU A 97 -0.27 18.83 -5.53
C GLU A 97 -1.50 17.99 -5.14
N PHE A 98 -1.26 16.76 -4.68
CA PHE A 98 -2.34 15.90 -4.18
C PHE A 98 -3.06 16.56 -3.00
N GLU A 99 -2.33 17.03 -2.00
CA GLU A 99 -2.92 17.70 -0.83
C GLU A 99 -3.78 18.92 -1.23
N GLN A 100 -3.24 19.79 -2.10
CA GLN A 100 -3.95 20.97 -2.58
C GLN A 100 -5.23 20.60 -3.35
N GLN A 101 -5.17 19.57 -4.19
CA GLN A 101 -6.34 19.06 -4.90
C GLN A 101 -7.40 18.52 -3.93
N ILE A 102 -7.00 17.77 -2.89
CA ILE A 102 -7.92 17.32 -1.84
C ILE A 102 -8.57 18.52 -1.16
N ARG A 103 -7.79 19.50 -0.67
CA ARG A 103 -8.33 20.70 0.00
C ARG A 103 -9.34 21.43 -0.88
N HIS A 104 -9.03 21.60 -2.16
CA HIS A 104 -9.93 22.25 -3.11
C HIS A 104 -11.23 21.45 -3.36
N MET A 105 -11.12 20.13 -3.57
CA MET A 105 -12.30 19.27 -3.80
C MET A 105 -13.24 19.19 -2.60
N LEU A 106 -12.68 19.27 -1.40
CA LEU A 106 -13.41 19.18 -0.14
C LEU A 106 -13.85 20.55 0.40
N ALA A 107 -13.39 21.65 -0.23
CA ALA A 107 -13.53 23.02 0.27
C ALA A 107 -13.05 23.19 1.72
N LEU A 108 -11.91 22.58 2.06
CA LEU A 108 -11.30 22.73 3.39
C LEU A 108 -10.60 24.09 3.50
N PRO A 109 -10.79 24.82 4.61
CA PRO A 109 -9.96 25.96 4.99
C PRO A 109 -8.47 25.60 5.05
N GLU A 110 -7.61 26.60 4.88
CA GLU A 110 -6.16 26.43 4.87
C GLU A 110 -5.62 25.96 6.24
N ASP A 111 -6.26 26.41 7.32
CA ASP A 111 -5.95 26.07 8.70
C ASP A 111 -6.58 24.76 9.18
N GLN A 112 -7.48 24.17 8.39
CA GLN A 112 -8.08 22.88 8.74
C GLN A 112 -7.12 21.73 8.42
N GLU A 113 -6.77 20.95 9.43
CA GLU A 113 -6.06 19.69 9.27
C GLU A 113 -7.02 18.58 8.82
N PHE A 114 -6.51 17.63 8.03
CA PHE A 114 -7.25 16.44 7.62
C PHE A 114 -6.33 15.22 7.55
N ASP A 115 -6.90 14.05 7.85
CA ASP A 115 -6.20 12.78 7.76
C ASP A 115 -6.59 12.01 6.51
N VAL A 116 -5.60 11.34 5.92
CA VAL A 116 -5.74 10.54 4.72
C VAL A 116 -5.45 9.08 5.02
N ILE A 117 -6.35 8.20 4.56
CA ILE A 117 -6.14 6.76 4.60
C ILE A 117 -6.13 6.21 3.18
N PHE A 118 -4.99 5.66 2.77
CA PHE A 118 -4.80 5.01 1.49
C PHE A 118 -5.09 3.52 1.59
N HIS A 119 -6.16 3.07 0.95
CA HIS A 119 -6.45 1.66 0.73
C HIS A 119 -5.83 1.22 -0.59
N CYS A 120 -4.81 0.36 -0.51
CA CYS A 120 -4.11 -0.16 -1.67
C CYS A 120 -3.99 -1.69 -1.62
N ARG A 121 -3.42 -2.27 -2.67
CA ARG A 121 -3.01 -3.68 -2.67
C ARG A 121 -1.50 -3.76 -2.71
N ALA A 122 -0.93 -4.63 -1.90
CA ALA A 122 0.50 -4.91 -1.91
C ALA A 122 0.91 -5.43 -3.31
N PRO A 123 1.94 -4.85 -3.95
CA PRO A 123 2.56 -5.45 -5.12
C PRO A 123 3.07 -6.86 -4.80
N GLY A 124 3.04 -7.78 -5.77
CA GLY A 124 3.50 -9.16 -5.59
C GLY A 124 2.65 -10.11 -4.71
N THR A 125 1.87 -9.65 -3.70
CA THR A 125 0.92 -10.51 -2.92
C THR A 125 -0.58 -10.18 -2.99
N GLY A 126 -0.95 -8.91 -3.19
CA GLY A 126 -2.33 -8.52 -3.50
C GLY A 126 -3.19 -8.33 -2.26
N ASP A 127 -2.56 -8.55 -1.12
CA ASP A 127 -3.05 -8.27 0.22
C ASP A 127 -3.55 -6.84 0.29
N LYS A 128 -4.69 -6.67 0.96
CA LYS A 128 -5.23 -5.33 1.21
C LYS A 128 -4.34 -4.63 2.24
N LEU A 129 -3.91 -3.43 1.90
CA LEU A 129 -3.11 -2.57 2.76
C LEU A 129 -3.88 -1.30 3.07
N GLN A 130 -3.70 -0.81 4.29
CA GLN A 130 -4.17 0.48 4.73
C GLN A 130 -2.97 1.29 5.20
N LEU A 131 -2.63 2.35 4.47
CA LEU A 131 -1.53 3.25 4.79
C LEU A 131 -2.13 4.56 5.29
N GLN A 132 -1.58 5.12 6.36
CA GLN A 132 -2.16 6.26 7.06
C GLN A 132 -1.25 7.49 6.95
N GLY A 133 -1.87 8.66 6.79
CA GLY A 133 -1.20 9.95 6.73
C GLY A 133 -0.56 10.24 5.36
N LEU A 134 -0.40 11.53 5.07
CA LEU A 134 0.26 12.00 3.84
C LEU A 134 1.73 11.52 3.74
N CYS A 135 2.38 11.22 4.86
CA CYS A 135 3.72 10.64 4.87
C CYS A 135 3.80 9.27 4.17
N ALA A 136 2.69 8.54 4.04
CA ALA A 136 2.62 7.28 3.30
C ALA A 136 2.25 7.45 1.81
N PHE A 137 2.12 8.68 1.32
CA PHE A 137 1.71 9.00 -0.05
C PHE A 137 2.55 8.27 -1.10
N ASP A 138 3.87 8.34 -0.99
CA ASP A 138 4.79 7.74 -1.96
C ASP A 138 4.65 6.22 -2.07
N ALA A 139 4.39 5.56 -0.95
CA ALA A 139 4.12 4.13 -0.91
C ALA A 139 2.77 3.81 -1.58
N ALA A 140 1.75 4.64 -1.35
CA ALA A 140 0.45 4.50 -2.00
C ALA A 140 0.52 4.72 -3.53
N VAL A 141 1.31 5.71 -3.98
CA VAL A 141 1.59 5.96 -5.41
C VAL A 141 2.32 4.76 -6.02
N HIS A 142 3.31 4.21 -5.32
CA HIS A 142 4.02 3.02 -5.77
C HIS A 142 3.07 1.84 -5.95
N CYS A 143 2.21 1.54 -4.97
CA CYS A 143 1.19 0.50 -5.08
C CYS A 143 0.23 0.75 -6.25
N ALA A 144 -0.18 2.00 -6.47
CA ALA A 144 -1.06 2.38 -7.60
C ALA A 144 -0.37 2.25 -8.97
N SER A 145 0.96 2.36 -9.01
CA SER A 145 1.74 2.29 -10.24
C SER A 145 2.01 0.86 -10.73
N MET A 146 1.80 -0.15 -9.88
CA MET A 146 2.10 -1.54 -10.21
C MET A 146 0.89 -2.25 -10.83
N THR A 147 1.02 -2.73 -12.07
CA THR A 147 0.01 -3.58 -12.72
C THR A 147 0.36 -5.05 -12.62
N THR A 148 0.18 -5.67 -11.45
CA THR A 148 0.36 -7.12 -11.35
C THR A 148 -0.59 -7.74 -10.34
N TRP A 149 -1.79 -8.11 -10.79
CA TRP A 149 -2.63 -9.07 -10.09
C TRP A 149 -3.36 -9.97 -11.10
N PRO A 150 -3.05 -11.28 -11.17
CA PRO A 150 -3.99 -12.24 -11.70
C PRO A 150 -5.23 -12.28 -10.79
N THR A 151 -6.42 -12.19 -11.36
CA THR A 151 -7.69 -12.37 -10.64
C THR A 151 -7.64 -13.70 -9.90
N SER A 152 -7.93 -13.71 -8.60
CA SER A 152 -7.96 -14.94 -7.80
C SER A 152 -8.95 -15.94 -8.42
N ALA A 153 -8.43 -16.95 -9.11
CA ALA A 153 -9.11 -18.22 -9.30
C ALA A 153 -8.89 -19.07 -8.04
N ASN A 154 -9.90 -19.88 -7.68
CA ASN A 154 -9.98 -20.79 -6.52
C ASN A 154 -10.24 -20.17 -5.14
N GLY A 155 -11.52 -19.99 -4.84
CA GLY A 155 -12.07 -20.38 -3.54
C GLY A 155 -12.59 -21.82 -3.65
N THR A 156 -11.80 -22.79 -3.19
CA THR A 156 -12.24 -24.17 -3.02
C THR A 156 -12.96 -24.27 -1.67
N HIS A 157 -14.29 -24.26 -1.68
CA HIS A 157 -15.09 -24.86 -0.61
C HIS A 157 -16.38 -25.44 -1.20
N SER A 158 -16.72 -26.63 -0.69
CA SER A 158 -17.59 -27.64 -1.27
C SER A 158 -19.11 -27.38 -1.09
N SER A 159 -19.87 -28.01 -1.99
CA SER A 159 -21.30 -28.38 -1.94
C SER A 159 -22.41 -27.41 -2.33
N LYS A 160 -23.00 -27.76 -3.50
CA LYS A 160 -24.41 -27.83 -3.89
C LYS A 160 -25.25 -26.54 -3.78
N HIS A 161 -25.69 -26.00 -4.92
CA HIS A 161 -27.11 -25.90 -5.31
C HIS A 161 -27.24 -25.41 -6.76
N THR A 162 -28.32 -25.84 -7.40
CA THR A 162 -28.63 -25.76 -8.82
C THR A 162 -29.01 -24.37 -9.33
N ALA A 163 -28.79 -24.19 -10.63
CA ALA A 163 -29.56 -23.39 -11.58
C ALA A 163 -29.15 -21.94 -11.90
N SER A 164 -29.19 -21.71 -13.23
CA SER A 164 -29.35 -20.46 -13.98
C SER A 164 -28.14 -19.54 -14.18
N LYS A 165 -27.69 -19.50 -15.44
CA LYS A 165 -26.84 -18.43 -16.00
C LYS A 165 -27.66 -17.14 -16.10
N PRO A 166 -27.07 -15.98 -15.77
CA PRO A 166 -27.39 -14.77 -16.49
C PRO A 166 -26.17 -14.18 -17.21
N HIS A 167 -26.44 -13.88 -18.47
CA HIS A 167 -25.71 -13.06 -19.42
C HIS A 167 -25.45 -11.65 -18.85
N TRP A 168 -24.25 -11.40 -18.35
CA TRP A 168 -23.68 -10.05 -18.15
C TRP A 168 -22.15 -10.05 -18.33
N MET A 169 -21.67 -10.76 -19.34
CA MET A 169 -20.29 -10.55 -19.81
C MET A 169 -20.28 -9.37 -20.78
N ARG A 170 -20.02 -8.17 -20.25
CA ARG A 170 -19.37 -7.09 -21.00
C ARG A 170 -18.21 -6.55 -20.18
N SER A 171 -17.01 -6.78 -20.73
CA SER A 171 -15.68 -6.31 -20.32
C SER A 171 -15.66 -5.19 -19.28
N LEU A 172 -15.25 -5.54 -18.06
CA LEU A 172 -14.75 -4.60 -17.06
C LEU A 172 -13.25 -4.88 -16.87
N LEU A 173 -12.44 -4.06 -17.52
CA LEU A 173 -11.06 -3.80 -17.10
C LEU A 173 -11.12 -3.21 -15.69
N HIS A 174 -11.16 -4.07 -14.68
CA HIS A 174 -11.12 -3.67 -13.28
C HIS A 174 -9.66 -3.32 -12.92
N ARG A 175 -9.18 -2.18 -13.44
CA ARG A 175 -7.95 -1.56 -12.95
C ARG A 175 -8.21 -1.10 -11.52
N LEU A 176 -7.70 -1.87 -10.57
CA LEU A 176 -7.84 -1.64 -9.15
C LEU A 176 -7.19 -0.31 -8.78
N LEU A 177 -8.01 0.49 -8.10
CA LEU A 177 -7.78 1.87 -7.73
C LEU A 177 -7.33 1.91 -6.27
N SER A 178 -6.24 2.62 -5.97
CA SER A 178 -6.00 3.02 -4.58
C SER A 178 -7.16 3.91 -4.16
N ARG A 179 -7.97 3.46 -3.20
CA ARG A 179 -9.09 4.23 -2.66
C ARG A 179 -8.56 5.03 -1.49
N VAL A 180 -8.78 6.33 -1.54
CA VAL A 180 -8.50 7.24 -0.44
C VAL A 180 -9.82 7.44 0.31
N ASP A 181 -9.84 7.01 1.55
CA ASP A 181 -10.91 7.38 2.49
C ASP A 181 -10.35 8.46 3.41
N LEU A 182 -11.05 9.58 3.46
CA LEU A 182 -10.72 10.71 4.32
C LEU A 182 -11.48 10.52 5.63
N VAL A 183 -10.76 10.40 6.73
CA VAL A 183 -11.35 10.25 8.05
C VAL A 183 -11.17 11.58 8.76
N GLY A 184 -12.27 12.33 8.93
CA GLY A 184 -12.26 13.59 9.65
C GLY A 184 -12.70 14.78 8.80
N ALA A 185 -13.97 15.15 8.98
CA ALA A 185 -14.45 16.53 8.95
C ALA A 185 -15.77 16.50 9.72
N SER A 186 -15.71 16.66 11.05
CA SER A 186 -16.90 17.09 11.79
C SER A 186 -17.19 18.50 11.30
N ALA A 187 -18.06 18.62 10.31
CA ALA A 187 -18.66 19.88 9.96
C ALA A 187 -19.34 20.40 11.23
N LEU A 188 -18.80 21.47 11.80
CA LEU A 188 -19.57 22.37 12.66
C LEU A 188 -20.75 22.85 11.81
N GLN A 189 -21.87 22.15 11.93
CA GLN A 189 -23.16 22.63 11.49
C GLN A 189 -23.62 23.70 12.49
N SER A 190 -24.14 24.79 11.92
CA SER A 190 -24.98 25.81 12.55
C SER A 190 -24.21 26.89 13.34
N ALA A 191 -24.50 28.19 13.19
CA ALA A 191 -25.71 28.87 12.71
C ALA A 191 -25.38 30.16 11.94
#